data_AF-A0A3P7EHB2-F1
#
_entry.id   AF-A0A3P7EHB2-F1
#
_cell.length_a   1.000
_cell.length_b   1.000
_cell.length_c   1.000
_cell.angle_alpha   90.00
_cell.angle_beta   90.00
_cell.angle_gamma   90.00
#
_symmetry.space_group_name_H-M   'P 1'
#
loop_
_entity.id
_entity.type
_entity.pdbx_description
1 polymer ?
#
loop_
_entity_poly.entity_id
_entity_poly.type
_entity_poly.pdbx_seq_one_letter_code
_entity_poly.pdbx_strand_id
1 'polypeptide(L)'
;MILSKDFPEFIGKGITKKRAKNSAANEALSYLGPYLATLEAQSKNKTMIGSKNAIGLATAGFESIRKDNLKSVITTARNGKPKSSISQIHECALHMRMNVEFLVLKEEGPAHDRHYLLRCKLISAERVISADGEGSSKKIAKQNACSLMLTKLQSVESSPIFIAAAMLKSQKKIGAPKELKRKTISKDMKMNPEYGHQINPVSRLMQVMQARKQNEPKFQLVAERGQSRYKEFVMEVICDDGLRCEGIGPNKKLAKRAAAEAVLARIG
;
A
#
# COMPACT_ATOMS: atom_id res chain seq x y z
N MET A 1 -3.54 -27.02 -8.94
CA MET A 1 -4.17 -26.70 -10.23
C MET A 1 -3.15 -26.99 -11.32
N ILE A 2 -3.31 -28.14 -11.99
CA ILE A 2 -2.56 -28.41 -13.22
C ILE A 2 -3.26 -27.55 -14.28
N LEU A 3 -2.61 -26.47 -14.71
CA LEU A 3 -3.14 -25.60 -15.76
C LEU A 3 -3.20 -26.43 -17.04
N SER A 4 -4.41 -26.56 -17.60
CA SER A 4 -4.67 -27.21 -18.88
C SER A 4 -3.86 -26.54 -20.00
N LYS A 5 -3.52 -27.32 -21.04
CA LYS A 5 -2.70 -26.91 -22.20
C LYS A 5 -3.29 -25.76 -23.05
N ASP A 6 -4.49 -25.28 -22.72
CA ASP A 6 -5.22 -24.28 -23.49
C ASP A 6 -5.07 -22.85 -22.94
N PHE A 7 -4.18 -22.62 -21.97
CA PHE A 7 -3.93 -21.26 -21.48
C PHE A 7 -3.05 -20.48 -22.47
N PRO A 8 -3.47 -19.28 -22.92
CA PRO A 8 -2.65 -18.48 -23.82
C PRO A 8 -1.33 -18.10 -23.15
N GLU A 9 -0.23 -18.26 -23.89
CA GLU A 9 1.09 -17.78 -23.49
C GLU A 9 1.23 -16.30 -23.87
N PHE A 10 1.67 -15.47 -22.91
CA PHE A 10 1.81 -14.03 -23.11
C PHE A 10 3.29 -13.67 -23.25
N ILE A 11 3.68 -13.15 -24.42
CA ILE A 11 5.08 -12.84 -24.74
C ILE A 11 5.28 -11.32 -24.71
N GLY A 12 5.76 -10.83 -23.58
CA GLY A 12 6.03 -9.41 -23.39
C GLY A 12 7.34 -8.95 -24.03
N LYS A 13 7.29 -7.84 -24.76
CA LYS A 13 8.48 -7.19 -25.34
C LYS A 13 8.99 -6.04 -24.45
N GLY A 14 10.31 -5.87 -24.39
CA GLY A 14 10.91 -4.72 -23.71
C GLY A 14 12.44 -4.70 -23.75
N ILE A 15 13.02 -3.50 -23.72
CA ILE A 15 14.47 -3.25 -23.72
C ILE A 15 15.23 -3.90 -22.55
N THR A 16 14.53 -4.24 -21.47
CA THR A 16 15.10 -4.93 -20.30
C THR A 16 14.24 -6.13 -19.93
N LYS A 17 14.84 -7.16 -19.33
CA LYS A 17 14.12 -8.35 -18.83
C LYS A 17 12.93 -7.98 -17.94
N LYS A 18 13.09 -6.96 -17.08
CA LYS A 18 12.02 -6.45 -16.22
C LYS A 18 10.87 -5.84 -17.03
N ARG A 19 11.18 -5.04 -18.06
CA ARG A 19 10.16 -4.42 -18.91
C ARG A 19 9.42 -5.46 -19.75
N ALA A 20 10.13 -6.45 -20.30
CA ALA A 20 9.55 -7.58 -21.02
C ALA A 20 8.58 -8.38 -20.12
N LYS A 21 9.01 -8.74 -18.90
CA LYS A 21 8.13 -9.42 -17.92
C LYS A 21 6.90 -8.61 -17.55
N ASN A 22 7.06 -7.30 -17.32
CA ASN A 22 5.95 -6.43 -16.96
C ASN A 22 4.96 -6.28 -18.13
N SER A 23 5.47 -6.23 -19.37
CA SER A 23 4.65 -6.23 -20.58
C SER A 23 3.82 -7.52 -20.72
N ALA A 24 4.46 -8.68 -20.54
CA ALA A 24 3.80 -9.99 -20.58
C ALA A 24 2.70 -10.09 -19.53
N ALA A 25 2.99 -9.63 -18.30
CA ALA A 25 2.03 -9.62 -17.21
C ALA A 25 0.83 -8.70 -17.49
N ASN A 26 1.06 -7.54 -18.11
CA ASN A 26 -0.02 -6.61 -18.46
C ASN A 26 -0.93 -7.18 -19.56
N GLU A 27 -0.37 -7.85 -20.57
CA GLU A 27 -1.16 -8.55 -21.60
C GLU A 27 -2.01 -9.67 -20.98
N ALA A 28 -1.40 -10.47 -20.10
CA ALA A 28 -2.11 -11.51 -19.36
C ALA A 28 -3.26 -10.95 -18.52
N LEU A 29 -3.04 -9.84 -17.81
CA LEU A 29 -4.08 -9.18 -17.02
C LEU A 29 -5.19 -8.59 -17.89
N SER A 30 -4.86 -8.07 -19.07
CA SER A 30 -5.85 -7.56 -20.02
C SER A 30 -6.77 -8.68 -20.51
N TYR A 31 -6.19 -9.84 -20.84
CA TYR A 31 -6.94 -11.02 -21.28
C TYR A 31 -7.79 -11.62 -20.15
N LEU A 32 -7.24 -11.75 -18.94
CA LEU A 32 -7.91 -12.37 -17.80
C LEU A 32 -8.89 -11.44 -17.08
N GLY A 33 -8.77 -10.12 -17.23
CA GLY A 33 -9.57 -9.12 -16.53
C GLY A 33 -11.09 -9.40 -16.55
N PRO A 34 -11.70 -9.62 -17.73
CA PRO A 34 -13.12 -9.94 -17.84
C PRO A 34 -13.51 -11.25 -17.14
N TYR A 35 -12.67 -12.29 -17.23
CA TYR A 35 -12.89 -13.58 -16.58
C TYR A 35 -12.79 -13.49 -15.04
N LEU A 36 -11.84 -12.71 -14.54
CA LEU A 36 -11.71 -12.46 -13.09
C LEU A 36 -12.91 -11.68 -12.54
N ALA A 37 -13.43 -10.71 -13.29
CA ALA A 37 -14.60 -9.93 -12.90
C ALA A 37 -15.87 -10.81 -12.79
N THR A 38 -16.09 -11.75 -13.71
CA THR A 38 -17.25 -12.67 -13.64
C THR A 38 -17.13 -13.67 -12.50
N LEU A 39 -15.93 -14.20 -12.22
CA LEU A 39 -15.68 -15.06 -11.06
C LEU A 39 -15.95 -14.34 -9.73
N GLU A 40 -15.57 -13.07 -9.62
CA GLU A 40 -15.87 -12.26 -8.43
C GLU A 40 -17.38 -12.09 -8.22
N ALA A 41 -18.14 -11.86 -9.31
CA ALA A 41 -19.59 -11.76 -9.26
C ALA A 41 -20.25 -13.09 -8.82
N GLN A 42 -19.74 -14.24 -9.29
CA GLN A 42 -20.26 -15.55 -8.89
C GLN A 42 -19.96 -15.90 -7.42
N SER A 43 -18.76 -15.56 -6.91
CA SER A 43 -18.40 -15.81 -5.50
C SER A 43 -19.27 -15.06 -4.51
N LYS A 44 -19.71 -13.84 -4.86
CA LYS A 44 -20.62 -13.04 -4.00
C LYS A 44 -22.04 -13.60 -3.95
N ASN A 45 -22.51 -14.26 -5.00
CA ASN A 45 -23.85 -14.86 -5.02
C ASN A 45 -23.93 -16.17 -4.22
N LYS A 46 -22.82 -16.91 -4.06
CA LYS A 46 -22.79 -18.17 -3.32
C LYS A 46 -22.84 -18.00 -1.80
N THR A 47 -22.55 -16.80 -1.28
CA THR A 47 -22.53 -16.50 0.17
C THR A 47 -23.90 -16.12 0.75
N MET A 48 -24.95 -15.95 -0.07
CA MET A 48 -26.29 -15.50 0.39
C MET A 48 -27.33 -16.64 0.58
N ILE A 49 -26.98 -17.92 0.34
CA ILE A 49 -27.92 -19.05 0.39
C ILE A 49 -27.86 -19.82 1.74
N GLY A 50 -26.95 -19.46 2.66
CA GLY A 50 -26.65 -20.21 3.89
C GLY A 50 -27.24 -19.70 5.21
N SER A 51 -28.22 -18.79 5.21
CA SER A 51 -28.84 -18.29 6.46
C SER A 51 -30.33 -18.01 6.29
N LYS A 52 -31.14 -19.07 6.37
CA LYS A 52 -32.58 -18.99 6.58
C LYS A 52 -32.90 -19.67 7.90
N ASN A 53 -33.01 -18.90 8.99
CA ASN A 53 -33.77 -19.22 10.21
C ASN A 53 -33.60 -18.10 11.25
N ALA A 54 -34.58 -17.20 11.32
CA ALA A 54 -34.98 -16.30 12.43
C ALA A 54 -35.68 -15.06 11.82
N ILE A 55 -37.01 -15.10 11.64
CA ILE A 55 -38.02 -14.46 12.52
C ILE A 55 -38.08 -12.93 12.36
N GLY A 56 -39.23 -12.43 11.87
CA GLY A 56 -39.85 -11.22 12.42
C GLY A 56 -39.93 -9.95 11.56
N LEU A 57 -40.97 -9.89 10.72
CA LEU A 57 -41.99 -8.83 10.68
C LEU A 57 -41.70 -7.40 10.11
N ALA A 58 -42.67 -6.97 9.28
CA ALA A 58 -43.09 -5.62 8.87
C ALA A 58 -42.22 -4.88 7.82
N THR A 59 -42.56 -4.96 6.52
CA THR A 59 -43.50 -4.09 5.76
C THR A 59 -43.10 -2.61 5.65
N ALA A 60 -42.66 -2.24 4.44
CA ALA A 60 -43.16 -1.12 3.63
C ALA A 60 -42.05 -0.28 2.99
N GLY A 61 -42.07 -0.22 1.65
CA GLY A 61 -41.80 1.02 0.94
C GLY A 61 -40.45 1.17 0.24
N PHE A 62 -40.55 1.34 -1.08
CA PHE A 62 -39.75 2.23 -1.92
C PHE A 62 -38.51 1.69 -2.66
N GLU A 63 -38.80 1.07 -3.80
CA GLU A 63 -38.19 1.26 -5.12
C GLU A 63 -37.00 2.25 -5.22
N SER A 64 -35.76 1.73 -5.31
CA SER A 64 -34.68 2.29 -6.17
C SER A 64 -33.39 1.45 -6.14
N ILE A 65 -33.49 0.13 -6.36
CA ILE A 65 -32.31 -0.76 -6.36
C ILE A 65 -31.78 -0.91 -7.80
N ARG A 66 -31.23 0.17 -8.38
CA ARG A 66 -30.47 0.10 -9.66
C ARG A 66 -29.42 1.21 -9.77
N LYS A 67 -28.28 1.11 -9.06
CA LYS A 67 -26.97 1.71 -9.47
C LYS A 67 -25.74 1.50 -8.55
N ASP A 68 -25.73 0.56 -7.60
CA ASP A 68 -24.72 0.57 -6.50
C ASP A 68 -23.76 -0.63 -6.39
N ASN A 69 -23.20 -1.17 -7.49
CA ASN A 69 -22.24 -2.29 -7.34
C ASN A 69 -20.88 -2.15 -8.07
N LEU A 70 -20.52 -0.96 -8.56
CA LEU A 70 -19.18 -0.65 -9.07
C LEU A 70 -18.40 0.32 -8.14
N LYS A 71 -18.49 0.09 -6.82
CA LYS A 71 -17.86 0.91 -5.76
C LYS A 71 -16.84 0.15 -4.91
N SER A 72 -16.27 -0.95 -5.41
CA SER A 72 -15.35 -1.82 -4.67
C SER A 72 -13.88 -1.34 -4.60
N VAL A 73 -13.65 -0.03 -4.47
CA VAL A 73 -12.41 0.54 -3.86
C VAL A 73 -12.78 1.67 -2.89
N ILE A 74 -14.02 1.74 -2.39
CA ILE A 74 -14.32 2.56 -1.22
C ILE A 74 -13.93 1.73 0.00
N THR A 75 -12.70 1.92 0.49
CA THR A 75 -12.34 1.38 1.80
C THR A 75 -13.35 1.93 2.80
N THR A 76 -14.22 1.08 3.35
CA THR A 76 -15.14 1.50 4.42
C THR A 76 -14.32 1.87 5.65
N ALA A 77 -14.75 2.90 6.40
CA ALA A 77 -14.21 3.08 7.74
C ALA A 77 -14.57 1.82 8.56
N ARG A 78 -13.80 1.51 9.61
CA ARG A 78 -14.05 0.36 10.51
C ARG A 78 -15.49 0.30 11.08
N ASN A 79 -16.28 1.35 10.91
CA ASN A 79 -17.61 1.52 11.46
C ASN A 79 -18.73 1.53 10.38
N GLY A 80 -18.50 0.98 9.18
CA GLY A 80 -19.52 0.86 8.12
C GLY A 80 -19.92 2.17 7.43
N LYS A 81 -19.54 3.34 7.95
CA LYS A 81 -19.76 4.64 7.30
C LYS A 81 -18.80 4.85 6.12
N PRO A 82 -19.27 5.48 5.01
CA PRO A 82 -18.39 5.84 3.91
C PRO A 82 -17.31 6.80 4.41
N LYS A 83 -16.05 6.56 4.03
CA LYS A 83 -14.96 7.46 4.37
C LYS A 83 -15.17 8.82 3.68
N SER A 84 -14.75 9.90 4.33
CA SER A 84 -14.71 11.23 3.71
C SER A 84 -13.95 11.19 2.39
N SER A 85 -14.38 11.97 1.38
CA SER A 85 -13.70 12.07 0.08
C SER A 85 -12.22 12.46 0.23
N ILE A 86 -11.90 13.26 1.26
CA ILE A 86 -10.53 13.62 1.62
C ILE A 86 -9.70 12.37 1.99
N SER A 87 -10.26 11.50 2.84
CA SER A 87 -9.59 10.26 3.24
C SER A 87 -9.41 9.31 2.06
N GLN A 88 -10.42 9.21 1.19
CA GLN A 88 -10.36 8.39 -0.02
C GLN A 88 -9.23 8.85 -0.94
N ILE A 89 -9.09 10.17 -1.17
CA ILE A 89 -7.98 10.72 -1.97
C ILE A 89 -6.61 10.40 -1.39
N HIS A 90 -6.42 10.50 -0.07
CA HIS A 90 -5.14 10.13 0.54
C HIS A 90 -4.82 8.64 0.42
N GLU A 91 -5.85 7.79 0.43
CA GLU A 91 -5.70 6.35 0.19
C GLU A 91 -5.36 6.06 -1.27
N CYS A 92 -6.08 6.64 -2.23
CA CYS A 92 -5.80 6.53 -3.67
C CYS A 92 -4.38 7.03 -4.00
N ALA A 93 -3.99 8.20 -3.47
CA ALA A 93 -2.64 8.74 -3.65
C ALA A 93 -1.56 7.80 -3.09
N LEU A 94 -1.81 7.13 -1.96
CA LEU A 94 -0.90 6.12 -1.41
C LEU A 94 -0.73 4.91 -2.35
N HIS A 95 -1.82 4.48 -3.00
CA HIS A 95 -1.80 3.37 -3.95
C HIS A 95 -1.05 3.74 -5.23
N MET A 96 -1.24 4.95 -5.74
CA MET A 96 -0.60 5.45 -6.95
C MET A 96 0.80 6.04 -6.73
N ARG A 97 1.36 5.98 -5.52
CA ARG A 97 2.65 6.60 -5.16
C ARG A 97 2.69 8.12 -5.42
N MET A 98 1.57 8.80 -5.24
CA MET A 98 1.43 10.25 -5.39
C MET A 98 1.37 10.96 -4.03
N ASN A 99 1.75 12.24 -4.01
CA ASN A 99 1.60 13.14 -2.86
C ASN A 99 0.39 14.05 -3.07
N VAL A 100 -0.37 14.30 -2.01
CA VAL A 100 -1.56 15.18 -2.03
C VAL A 100 -1.18 16.55 -1.47
N GLU A 101 -1.48 17.60 -2.21
CA GLU A 101 -1.30 19.00 -1.80
C GLU A 101 -2.61 19.77 -1.98
N PHE A 102 -2.95 20.62 -1.02
CA PHE A 102 -4.15 21.45 -1.06
C PHE A 102 -3.77 22.93 -1.06
N LEU A 103 -4.30 23.68 -2.02
CA LEU A 103 -4.02 25.10 -2.18
C LEU A 103 -5.33 25.88 -2.15
N VAL A 104 -5.39 26.96 -1.37
CA VAL A 104 -6.51 27.92 -1.43
C VAL A 104 -6.18 28.91 -2.53
N LEU A 105 -7.02 28.97 -3.56
CA LEU A 105 -6.84 29.84 -4.71
C LEU A 105 -7.60 31.17 -4.55
N LYS A 106 -8.83 31.12 -4.01
CA LYS A 106 -9.65 32.31 -3.75
C LYS A 106 -10.39 32.19 -2.42
N GLU A 107 -10.52 33.32 -1.72
CA GLU A 107 -11.35 33.53 -0.53
C GLU A 107 -12.03 34.89 -0.72
N GLU A 108 -13.29 34.88 -1.16
CA GLU A 108 -14.06 36.09 -1.51
C GLU A 108 -15.42 36.07 -0.81
N GLY A 109 -16.14 37.19 -0.83
CA GLY A 109 -17.48 37.31 -0.27
C GLY A 109 -17.54 37.88 1.15
N PRO A 110 -18.72 38.37 1.58
CA PRO A 110 -18.91 38.97 2.89
C PRO A 110 -18.79 37.91 4.00
N ALA A 111 -18.59 38.35 5.26
CA ALA A 111 -18.35 37.44 6.38
C ALA A 111 -19.44 36.36 6.56
N HIS A 112 -20.68 36.64 6.16
CA HIS A 112 -21.84 35.75 6.22
C HIS A 112 -22.00 34.84 4.99
N ASP A 113 -21.32 35.13 3.88
CA ASP A 113 -21.45 34.39 2.61
C ASP A 113 -20.10 34.28 1.88
N ARG A 114 -19.14 33.64 2.54
CA ARG A 114 -17.78 33.48 2.00
C ARG A 114 -17.75 32.36 0.96
N HIS A 115 -17.09 32.61 -0.14
CA HIS A 115 -16.86 31.68 -1.23
C HIS A 115 -15.37 31.32 -1.30
N TYR A 116 -15.11 30.02 -1.30
CA TYR A 116 -13.76 29.46 -1.30
C TYR A 116 -13.51 28.63 -2.54
N LEU A 117 -12.42 28.92 -3.24
CA LEU A 117 -11.93 28.09 -4.35
C LEU A 117 -10.66 27.38 -3.90
N LEU A 118 -10.69 26.05 -3.79
CA LEU A 118 -9.56 25.23 -3.37
C LEU A 118 -9.14 24.27 -4.48
N ARG A 119 -7.83 24.12 -4.69
CA ARG A 119 -7.23 23.16 -5.61
C ARG A 119 -6.64 21.99 -4.86
N CYS A 120 -7.05 20.78 -5.21
CA CYS A 120 -6.39 19.54 -4.83
C CYS A 120 -5.39 19.17 -5.94
N LYS A 121 -4.11 19.01 -5.60
CA LYS A 121 -3.06 18.52 -6.50
C LYS A 121 -2.59 17.14 -6.05
N LEU A 122 -2.47 16.23 -7.01
CA LEU A 122 -1.78 14.96 -6.86
C LEU A 122 -0.49 15.01 -7.66
N ILE A 123 0.63 14.90 -6.97
CA ILE A 123 1.97 15.06 -7.53
C ILE A 123 2.68 13.70 -7.50
N SER A 124 3.06 13.21 -8.69
CA SER A 124 3.99 12.10 -8.90
C SER A 124 5.27 12.63 -9.56
N ALA A 125 6.30 11.81 -9.66
CA ALA A 125 7.54 12.16 -10.36
C ALA A 125 7.30 12.50 -11.85
N GLU A 126 6.30 11.86 -12.48
CA GLU A 126 6.04 11.96 -13.93
C GLU A 126 4.74 12.70 -14.27
N ARG A 127 3.84 12.89 -13.30
CA ARG A 127 2.48 13.37 -13.56
C ARG A 127 1.97 14.23 -12.42
N VAL A 128 1.36 15.36 -12.77
CA VAL A 128 0.61 16.22 -11.84
C VAL A 128 -0.85 16.26 -12.29
N ILE A 129 -1.77 15.90 -11.39
CA ILE A 129 -3.21 15.97 -11.63
C ILE A 129 -3.77 17.02 -10.68
N SER A 130 -4.58 17.95 -11.20
CA SER A 130 -5.23 18.98 -10.38
C SER A 130 -6.74 18.96 -10.58
N ALA A 131 -7.47 19.26 -9.50
CA ALA A 131 -8.91 19.45 -9.50
C ALA A 131 -9.26 20.59 -8.56
N ASP A 132 -10.15 21.46 -9.02
CA ASP A 132 -10.59 22.65 -8.30
C ASP A 132 -11.98 22.39 -7.76
N GLY A 133 -12.23 22.80 -6.53
CA GLY A 133 -13.51 22.66 -5.86
C GLY A 133 -13.88 23.94 -5.14
N GLU A 134 -15.11 24.36 -5.33
CA GLU A 134 -15.69 25.55 -4.73
C GLU A 134 -16.57 25.17 -3.53
N GLY A 135 -16.79 26.11 -2.61
CA GLY A 135 -17.75 25.94 -1.53
C GLY A 135 -17.83 27.13 -0.59
N SER A 136 -18.90 27.17 0.21
CA SER A 136 -19.15 28.24 1.20
C SER A 136 -18.22 28.19 2.43
N SER A 137 -17.38 27.17 2.53
CA SER A 137 -16.36 27.06 3.57
C SER A 137 -15.11 26.35 3.04
N LYS A 138 -13.95 26.64 3.63
CA LYS A 138 -12.67 25.94 3.33
C LYS A 138 -12.81 24.41 3.43
N LYS A 139 -13.67 23.92 4.33
CA LYS A 139 -13.93 22.48 4.51
C LYS A 139 -14.73 21.91 3.34
N ILE A 140 -15.83 22.54 2.95
CA ILE A 140 -16.68 22.08 1.84
C ILE A 140 -15.92 22.18 0.51
N ALA A 141 -15.26 23.30 0.25
CA ALA A 141 -14.44 23.48 -0.95
C ALA A 141 -13.35 22.41 -1.07
N LYS A 142 -12.67 22.05 0.03
CA LYS A 142 -11.70 20.95 0.07
C LYS A 142 -12.36 19.60 -0.22
N GLN A 143 -13.51 19.33 0.39
CA GLN A 143 -14.24 18.08 0.18
C GLN A 143 -14.70 17.94 -1.28
N ASN A 144 -15.18 19.03 -1.90
CA ASN A 144 -15.59 19.10 -3.29
C ASN A 144 -14.41 18.93 -4.26
N ALA A 145 -13.27 19.58 -3.98
CA ALA A 145 -12.05 19.40 -4.76
C ALA A 145 -11.58 17.94 -4.75
N CYS A 146 -11.65 17.27 -3.59
CA CYS A 146 -11.37 15.84 -3.48
C CYS A 146 -12.37 14.97 -4.25
N SER A 147 -13.67 15.26 -4.18
CA SER A 147 -14.70 14.51 -4.90
C SER A 147 -14.50 14.60 -6.42
N LEU A 148 -14.24 15.80 -6.94
CA LEU A 148 -13.91 16.01 -8.35
C LEU A 148 -12.61 15.31 -8.75
N MET A 149 -11.61 15.31 -7.87
CA MET A 149 -10.37 14.56 -8.09
C MET A 149 -10.63 13.05 -8.18
N LEU A 150 -11.47 12.47 -7.31
CA LEU A 150 -11.81 11.04 -7.37
C LEU A 150 -12.48 10.69 -8.71
N THR A 151 -13.42 11.51 -9.18
CA THR A 151 -14.05 11.30 -10.50
C THR A 151 -13.02 11.37 -11.63
N LYS A 152 -12.07 12.32 -11.58
CA LYS A 152 -10.97 12.38 -12.55
C LYS A 152 -10.10 11.12 -12.49
N LEU A 153 -9.81 10.61 -11.29
CA LEU A 153 -9.01 9.40 -11.07
C LEU A 153 -9.72 8.10 -11.47
N GLN A 154 -11.04 8.02 -11.42
CA GLN A 154 -11.77 6.79 -11.80
C GLN A 154 -11.46 6.34 -13.23
N SER A 155 -11.19 7.29 -14.14
CA SER A 155 -10.70 6.99 -15.50
C SER A 155 -9.34 6.26 -15.53
N VAL A 156 -8.49 6.50 -14.53
CA VAL A 156 -7.14 5.91 -14.39
C VAL A 156 -7.19 4.60 -13.59
N GLU A 157 -8.04 4.54 -12.57
CA GLU A 157 -8.21 3.38 -11.68
C GLU A 157 -8.96 2.21 -12.34
N SER A 158 -9.65 2.44 -13.45
CA SER A 158 -10.29 1.38 -14.26
C SER A 158 -9.26 0.52 -15.03
N SER A 159 -7.97 0.83 -14.93
CA SER A 159 -6.92 0.00 -15.52
C SER A 159 -6.80 -1.35 -14.80
N PRO A 160 -6.63 -2.47 -15.54
CA PRO A 160 -6.53 -3.82 -14.95
C PRO A 160 -5.36 -3.94 -13.95
N ILE A 161 -4.32 -3.12 -14.13
CA ILE A 161 -3.17 -3.01 -13.23
C ILE A 161 -3.59 -2.55 -11.83
N PHE A 162 -4.48 -1.55 -11.74
CA PHE A 162 -4.93 -1.01 -10.47
C PHE A 162 -5.81 -2.00 -9.71
N ILE A 163 -6.70 -2.69 -10.43
CA ILE A 163 -7.56 -3.76 -9.89
C ILE A 163 -6.70 -4.88 -9.30
N ALA A 164 -5.72 -5.38 -10.05
CA ALA A 164 -4.82 -6.42 -9.56
C ALA A 164 -4.03 -5.97 -8.31
N ALA A 165 -3.50 -4.74 -8.31
CA ALA A 165 -2.77 -4.19 -7.17
C ALA A 165 -3.64 -4.05 -5.90
N ALA A 166 -4.94 -3.71 -6.06
CA ALA A 166 -5.89 -3.67 -4.96
C ALA A 166 -6.20 -5.07 -4.41
N MET A 167 -6.38 -6.07 -5.29
CA MET A 167 -6.66 -7.46 -4.91
C MET A 167 -5.50 -8.11 -4.13
N LEU A 168 -4.24 -7.86 -4.52
CA LEU A 168 -3.09 -8.40 -3.78
C LEU A 168 -3.00 -7.87 -2.33
N LYS A 169 -3.50 -6.67 -2.05
CA LYS A 169 -3.46 -6.08 -0.71
C LYS A 169 -4.55 -6.62 0.21
N SER A 170 -5.71 -7.00 -0.32
CA SER A 170 -6.79 -7.59 0.49
C SER A 170 -6.42 -8.99 0.98
N GLN A 171 -5.72 -9.78 0.16
CA GLN A 171 -5.26 -11.13 0.51
C GLN A 171 -4.25 -11.12 1.68
N LYS A 172 -3.42 -10.06 1.81
CA LYS A 172 -2.38 -10.01 2.84
C LYS A 172 -2.91 -9.79 4.26
N LYS A 173 -4.21 -9.55 4.45
CA LYS A 173 -4.79 -9.26 5.78
C LYS A 173 -5.56 -10.42 6.42
N ILE A 174 -5.76 -11.53 5.72
CA ILE A 174 -6.64 -12.62 6.19
C ILE A 174 -5.86 -13.75 6.89
N GLY A 175 -4.53 -13.78 6.81
CA GLY A 175 -3.72 -14.92 7.30
C GLY A 175 -2.59 -14.63 8.29
N ALA A 176 -2.43 -13.41 8.82
CA ALA A 176 -1.35 -13.14 9.77
C ALA A 176 -1.84 -13.32 11.22
N PRO A 177 -1.42 -14.38 11.94
CA PRO A 177 -1.69 -14.47 13.37
C PRO A 177 -0.99 -13.29 14.04
N LYS A 178 -1.75 -12.51 14.81
CA LYS A 178 -1.20 -11.45 15.66
C LYS A 178 -0.38 -12.13 16.74
N GLU A 179 0.92 -12.29 16.52
CA GLU A 179 1.84 -12.74 17.55
C GLU A 179 1.80 -11.74 18.71
N LEU A 180 1.48 -12.26 19.88
CA LEU A 180 1.23 -11.52 21.11
C LEU A 180 2.47 -10.73 21.50
N LYS A 181 2.33 -9.41 21.54
CA LYS A 181 3.34 -8.50 22.06
C LYS A 181 3.69 -8.90 23.50
N ARG A 182 4.99 -9.08 23.76
CA ARG A 182 5.73 -9.05 25.05
C ARG A 182 6.07 -10.42 25.64
N LYS A 183 7.35 -10.80 25.57
CA LYS A 183 8.09 -11.36 26.71
C LYS A 183 9.52 -10.79 26.72
N THR A 184 9.91 -10.28 27.88
CA THR A 184 11.25 -9.81 28.23
C THR A 184 12.29 -10.89 27.94
N ILE A 185 13.43 -10.51 27.36
CA ILE A 185 14.52 -11.39 26.95
C ILE A 185 15.16 -12.06 28.18
N SER A 186 15.07 -13.39 28.29
CA SER A 186 15.91 -14.19 29.19
C SER A 186 17.36 -14.19 28.71
N LYS A 187 18.31 -13.84 29.59
CA LYS A 187 19.72 -13.59 29.27
C LYS A 187 20.55 -14.84 28.92
N ASP A 188 20.03 -16.05 29.08
CA ASP A 188 20.86 -17.27 29.17
C ASP A 188 20.99 -18.14 27.92
N MET A 189 20.37 -17.79 26.79
CA MET A 189 20.40 -18.65 25.59
C MET A 189 21.33 -18.12 24.47
N LYS A 190 22.36 -17.34 24.82
CA LYS A 190 23.17 -16.55 23.87
C LYS A 190 24.06 -17.34 22.91
N MET A 191 24.21 -18.65 23.08
CA MET A 191 25.16 -19.47 22.29
C MET A 191 24.49 -20.40 21.25
N ASN A 192 23.16 -20.43 21.16
CA ASN A 192 22.49 -21.23 20.12
C ASN A 192 22.50 -20.49 18.76
N PRO A 193 22.95 -21.13 17.66
CA PRO A 193 22.87 -20.57 16.31
C PRO A 193 21.43 -20.21 15.90
N GLU A 194 20.46 -21.06 16.29
CA GLU A 194 19.02 -20.88 16.08
C GLU A 194 18.42 -19.74 16.93
N TYR A 195 19.04 -19.43 18.08
CA TYR A 195 18.56 -18.44 19.04
C TYR A 195 18.91 -17.03 18.58
N GLY A 196 18.09 -16.44 17.73
CA GLY A 196 18.33 -15.09 17.23
C GLY A 196 17.30 -14.57 16.24
N HIS A 197 16.55 -15.45 15.58
CA HIS A 197 15.54 -15.07 14.58
C HIS A 197 14.46 -14.13 15.14
N GLN A 198 14.22 -14.14 16.45
CA GLN A 198 13.24 -13.25 17.11
C GLN A 198 13.87 -11.97 17.71
N ILE A 199 15.20 -11.82 17.67
CA ILE A 199 15.92 -10.67 18.21
C ILE A 199 16.12 -9.63 17.09
N ASN A 200 16.16 -8.34 17.45
CA ASN A 200 16.52 -7.28 16.50
C ASN A 200 17.87 -7.62 15.82
N PRO A 201 17.95 -7.70 14.48
CA PRO A 201 19.16 -8.13 13.78
C PRO A 201 20.35 -7.21 14.05
N VAL A 202 20.12 -5.93 14.38
CA VAL A 202 21.19 -5.03 14.82
C VAL A 202 21.84 -5.54 16.11
N SER A 203 21.03 -5.92 17.11
CA SER A 203 21.51 -6.49 18.37
C SER A 203 22.14 -7.86 18.19
N ARG A 204 21.57 -8.69 17.31
CA ARG A 204 22.14 -10.01 16.98
C ARG A 204 23.50 -9.87 16.30
N LEU A 205 23.65 -8.93 15.37
CA LEU A 205 24.92 -8.67 14.71
C LEU A 205 26.01 -8.24 15.71
N MET A 206 25.71 -7.30 16.61
CA MET A 206 26.67 -6.88 17.65
C MET A 206 27.11 -8.07 18.52
N GLN A 207 26.20 -8.97 18.89
CA GLN A 207 26.53 -10.17 19.66
C GLN A 207 27.45 -11.13 18.87
N VAL A 208 27.18 -11.35 17.58
CA VAL A 208 28.02 -12.20 16.72
C VAL A 208 29.42 -11.61 16.56
N MET A 209 29.53 -10.29 16.34
CA MET A 209 30.84 -9.61 16.25
C MET A 209 31.63 -9.75 17.55
N GLN A 210 30.97 -9.53 18.69
CA GLN A 210 31.59 -9.70 20.01
C GLN A 210 32.04 -11.15 20.27
N ALA A 211 31.23 -12.14 19.90
CA ALA A 211 31.57 -13.56 20.05
C ALA A 211 32.76 -13.97 19.17
N ARG A 212 32.91 -13.35 17.98
CA ARG A 212 34.06 -13.52 17.08
C ARG A 212 35.29 -12.68 17.47
N LYS A 213 35.21 -11.92 18.58
CA LYS A 213 36.27 -11.00 19.04
C LYS A 213 36.67 -9.97 17.96
N GLN A 214 35.71 -9.52 17.17
CA GLN A 214 35.86 -8.43 16.18
C GLN A 214 35.45 -7.10 16.82
N ASN A 215 35.85 -5.97 16.22
CA ASN A 215 35.38 -4.66 16.66
C ASN A 215 33.88 -4.47 16.37
N GLU A 216 33.31 -3.44 16.99
CA GLU A 216 31.90 -3.09 16.82
C GLU A 216 31.60 -2.67 15.37
N PRO A 217 30.54 -3.22 14.75
CA PRO A 217 30.18 -2.90 13.37
C PRO A 217 29.77 -1.43 13.24
N LYS A 218 30.35 -0.71 12.27
CA LYS A 218 30.06 0.71 12.04
C LYS A 218 28.88 0.86 11.08
N PHE A 219 27.88 1.66 11.49
CA PHE A 219 26.71 1.95 10.66
C PHE A 219 26.80 3.36 10.08
N GLN A 220 26.72 3.49 8.76
CA GLN A 220 26.73 4.78 8.06
C GLN A 220 25.52 4.95 7.13
N LEU A 221 25.12 6.20 6.91
CA LEU A 221 24.12 6.56 5.93
C LEU A 221 24.82 6.83 4.59
N VAL A 222 24.56 6.01 3.58
CA VAL A 222 25.19 6.12 2.24
C VAL A 222 24.38 7.04 1.34
N ALA A 223 23.06 6.87 1.32
CA ALA A 223 22.19 7.65 0.45
C ALA A 223 20.80 7.84 1.03
N GLU A 224 20.17 8.95 0.64
CA GLU A 224 18.77 9.26 0.90
C GLU A 224 18.09 9.54 -0.44
N ARG A 225 17.07 8.75 -0.78
CA ARG A 225 16.37 8.77 -2.06
C ARG A 225 14.89 9.05 -1.83
N GLY A 226 14.21 9.58 -2.85
CA GLY A 226 12.76 9.79 -2.81
C GLY A 226 12.33 11.07 -2.08
N GLN A 227 11.02 11.36 -2.13
CA GLN A 227 10.44 12.60 -1.63
C GLN A 227 9.29 12.34 -0.65
N SER A 228 9.24 13.16 0.40
CA SER A 228 8.18 13.16 1.42
C SER A 228 7.89 11.76 1.99
N ARG A 229 6.73 11.19 1.70
CA ARG A 229 6.26 9.91 2.23
C ARG A 229 6.95 8.68 1.62
N TYR A 230 7.56 8.80 0.45
CA TYR A 230 8.22 7.69 -0.26
C TYR A 230 9.75 7.78 -0.18
N LYS A 231 10.25 8.34 0.92
CA LYS A 231 11.67 8.44 1.18
C LYS A 231 12.25 7.07 1.48
N GLU A 232 13.39 6.76 0.89
CA GLU A 232 14.16 5.55 1.09
C GLU A 232 15.55 5.93 1.59
N PHE A 233 16.03 5.21 2.58
CA PHE A 233 17.33 5.40 3.20
C PHE A 233 18.17 4.16 2.90
N VAL A 234 19.39 4.38 2.44
CA VAL A 234 20.40 3.35 2.23
C VAL A 234 21.40 3.44 3.38
N MET A 235 21.39 2.43 4.25
CA MET A 235 22.33 2.31 5.36
C MET A 235 23.36 1.24 5.02
N GLU A 236 24.62 1.50 5.30
CA GLU A 236 25.70 0.52 5.17
C GLU A 236 26.20 0.11 6.55
N VAL A 237 26.59 -1.15 6.67
CA VAL A 237 27.33 -1.69 7.81
C VAL A 237 28.72 -2.08 7.34
N ILE A 238 29.73 -1.63 8.06
CA ILE A 238 31.14 -1.95 7.83
C ILE A 238 31.63 -2.80 9.02
N CYS A 239 32.11 -4.00 8.72
CA CYS A 239 32.76 -4.89 9.67
C CYS A 239 34.27 -4.97 9.38
N ASP A 240 35.08 -5.44 10.34
CA ASP A 240 36.55 -5.41 10.28
C ASP A 240 37.15 -6.34 9.23
N ASP A 241 36.44 -7.40 8.86
CA ASP A 241 36.78 -8.38 7.83
C ASP A 241 36.73 -7.78 6.41
N GLY A 242 36.59 -6.46 6.28
CA GLY A 242 36.36 -5.77 5.02
C GLY A 242 34.94 -5.96 4.49
N LEU A 243 34.06 -6.65 5.24
CA LEU A 243 32.69 -6.88 4.82
C LEU A 243 31.89 -5.60 4.93
N ARG A 244 31.33 -5.20 3.78
CA ARG A 244 30.42 -4.07 3.67
C ARG A 244 29.10 -4.56 3.09
N CYS A 245 28.01 -4.27 3.78
CA CYS A 245 26.68 -4.61 3.32
C CYS A 245 25.75 -3.41 3.43
N GLU A 246 24.94 -3.20 2.39
CA GLU A 246 23.93 -2.16 2.36
C GLU A 246 22.53 -2.73 2.64
N GLY A 247 21.70 -1.92 3.29
CA GLY A 247 20.30 -2.19 3.53
C GLY A 247 19.45 -0.97 3.25
N ILE A 248 18.30 -1.20 2.62
CA ILE A 248 17.37 -0.15 2.19
C ILE A 248 16.11 -0.20 3.05
N GLY A 249 15.59 0.95 3.45
CA GLY A 249 14.32 1.02 4.17
C GLY A 249 13.65 2.39 4.11
N PRO A 250 12.36 2.49 4.47
CA PRO A 250 11.61 3.75 4.41
C PRO A 250 12.01 4.77 5.49
N ASN A 251 12.84 4.35 6.45
CA ASN A 251 13.44 5.22 7.45
C ASN A 251 14.82 4.66 7.85
N LYS A 252 15.66 5.49 8.47
CA LYS A 252 17.02 5.12 8.90
C LYS A 252 17.06 3.88 9.79
N LYS A 253 16.05 3.68 10.66
CA LYS A 253 15.97 2.53 11.58
C LYS A 253 15.72 1.21 10.85
N LEU A 254 14.77 1.18 9.92
CA LEU A 254 14.46 -0.01 9.13
C LEU A 254 15.56 -0.33 8.12
N ALA A 255 16.17 0.70 7.51
CA ALA A 255 17.33 0.56 6.65
C ALA A 255 18.52 -0.05 7.42
N LYS A 256 18.81 0.46 8.63
CA LYS A 256 19.84 -0.09 9.52
C LYS A 256 19.58 -1.56 9.87
N ARG A 257 18.32 -1.89 10.17
CA ARG A 257 17.89 -3.26 10.46
C ARG A 257 18.12 -4.19 9.26
N ALA A 258 17.75 -3.75 8.06
CA ALA A 258 17.97 -4.50 6.82
C ALA A 258 19.46 -4.67 6.50
N ALA A 259 20.28 -3.64 6.77
CA ALA A 259 21.71 -3.69 6.54
C ALA A 259 22.37 -4.72 7.49
N ALA A 260 21.97 -4.73 8.77
CA ALA A 260 22.42 -5.74 9.73
C ALA A 260 21.99 -7.17 9.37
N GLU A 261 20.76 -7.33 8.87
CA GLU A 261 20.25 -8.61 8.36
C GLU A 261 21.06 -9.11 7.15
N ALA A 262 21.42 -8.21 6.23
CA ALA A 262 22.29 -8.54 5.10
C ALA A 262 23.69 -8.99 5.51
N VAL A 263 24.26 -8.39 6.56
CA VAL A 263 25.55 -8.86 7.14
C VAL A 263 25.40 -10.24 7.77
N LEU A 264 24.38 -10.43 8.61
CA LEU A 264 24.15 -11.71 9.30
C LEU A 264 23.98 -12.86 8.31
N ALA A 265 23.24 -12.65 7.22
CA ALA A 265 23.04 -13.63 6.15
C ALA A 265 24.31 -13.93 5.33
N ARG A 266 25.37 -13.13 5.48
CA ARG A 266 26.66 -13.31 4.79
C ARG A 266 27.70 -13.99 5.67
N ILE A 267 27.51 -13.89 6.98
CA ILE A 267 28.44 -14.32 8.03
C ILE A 267 28.03 -15.68 8.63
N GLY A 268 26.75 -16.05 8.54
CA GLY A 268 26.20 -17.35 8.94
C GLY A 268 25.22 -17.87 7.90
#